data_AF-A0A6S7G0C0-F1
#
_entry.id   AF-A0A6S7G0C0-F1
#
_cell.length_a   1.000
_cell.length_b   1.000
_cell.length_c   1.000
_cell.angle_alpha   90.00
_cell.angle_beta   90.00
_cell.angle_gamma   90.00
#
_symmetry.space_group_name_H-M   'P 1'
#
loop_
_entity.id
_entity.type
_entity.pdbx_description
1 polymer ?
#
loop_
_entity_poly.entity_id
_entity_poly.type
_entity_poly.pdbx_seq_one_letter_code
_entity_poly.pdbx_strand_id
1 'polypeptide(L)'
;MPLDRLRVRSLACRTYVRLIVIAVGCPAGRHGYGCLYHCECPGTICDHVTGKCICNSGTTGIACEKGCKITHYGVKCSNKCECLPNGGCHFSSGTCKCDEQHFGAKCSHNVDKIENAHFPVYVFKPAL
;
A
#
# COMPACT_ATOMS: atom_id res chain seq x y z
N MET A 1 -3.24 47.95 31.58
CA MET A 1 -2.22 46.89 31.55
C MET A 1 -2.70 45.81 30.59
N PRO A 2 -2.21 45.77 29.34
CA PRO A 2 -2.69 44.81 28.36
C PRO A 2 -2.08 43.43 28.63
N LEU A 3 -2.89 42.39 28.46
CA LEU A 3 -2.50 40.99 28.61
C LEU A 3 -1.39 40.67 27.60
N ASP A 4 -0.17 40.55 28.12
CA ASP A 4 1.01 40.18 27.36
C ASP A 4 0.78 38.87 26.60
N ARG A 5 0.91 38.95 25.27
CA ARG A 5 1.09 37.79 24.39
C ARG A 5 2.33 37.04 24.87
N LEU A 6 2.16 36.03 25.71
CA LEU A 6 3.17 35.01 25.95
C LEU A 6 3.50 34.33 24.61
N ARG A 7 4.49 34.88 23.89
CA ARG A 7 5.20 34.16 22.83
C ARG A 7 5.95 33.04 23.52
N VAL A 8 5.31 31.88 23.64
CA VAL A 8 5.90 30.71 24.27
C VAL A 8 7.03 30.19 23.36
N ARG A 9 8.23 30.73 23.56
CA ARG A 9 9.46 30.36 22.83
C ARG A 9 10.20 29.19 23.47
N SER A 10 9.68 28.66 24.58
CA SER A 10 10.25 27.48 25.23
C SER A 10 10.21 26.27 24.31
N LEU A 11 11.36 25.61 24.13
CA LEU A 11 11.42 24.31 23.46
C LEU A 11 10.46 23.32 24.11
N ALA A 12 10.34 23.33 25.44
CA ALA A 12 9.42 22.46 26.16
C ALA A 12 7.96 22.69 25.74
N CYS A 13 7.53 23.95 25.57
CA CYS A 13 6.19 24.25 25.09
C CYS A 13 6.00 23.88 23.61
N ARG A 14 7.00 24.12 22.74
CA ARG A 14 6.95 23.67 21.34
C ARG A 14 6.83 22.15 21.22
N THR A 15 7.56 21.41 22.05
CA THR A 15 7.48 19.94 22.11
C THR A 15 6.14 19.49 22.69
N TYR A 16 5.62 20.16 23.72
CA TYR A 16 4.33 19.87 24.34
C TYR A 16 3.15 20.11 23.38
N VAL A 17 3.15 21.24 22.65
CA VAL A 17 2.15 21.54 21.61
C VAL A 17 2.24 20.54 20.47
N ARG A 18 3.46 20.14 20.03
CA ARG A 18 3.62 19.06 19.05
C ARG A 18 3.05 17.72 19.54
N LEU A 19 3.27 17.34 20.78
CA LEU A 19 2.76 16.10 21.36
C LEU A 19 1.23 16.07 21.45
N ILE A 20 0.59 17.19 21.83
CA ILE A 20 -0.87 17.30 21.87
C ILE A 20 -1.50 17.11 20.48
N VAL A 21 -0.87 17.66 19.43
CA VAL A 21 -1.34 17.52 18.04
C VAL A 21 -1.24 16.07 17.52
N ILE A 22 -0.29 15.29 18.03
CA ILE A 22 -0.14 13.86 17.67
C ILE A 22 -1.15 13.01 18.44
N ALA A 23 -1.52 13.40 19.67
CA ALA A 23 -2.40 12.64 20.55
C ALA A 23 -3.91 12.83 20.26
N VAL A 24 -4.32 13.98 19.70
CA VAL A 24 -5.71 14.23 19.28
C VAL A 24 -5.87 13.81 17.81
N GLY A 25 -6.51 12.66 17.60
CA GLY A 25 -6.90 12.21 16.26
C GLY A 25 -7.95 13.11 15.62
N CYS A 26 -8.00 13.15 14.28
CA CYS A 26 -9.05 13.84 13.55
C CYS A 26 -10.18 12.88 13.14
N PRO A 27 -11.41 13.39 12.95
CA PRO A 27 -12.47 12.64 12.31
C PRO A 27 -12.07 12.25 10.87
N ALA A 28 -12.66 11.18 10.36
CA ALA A 28 -12.36 10.65 9.04
C ALA A 28 -12.45 11.73 7.94
N GLY A 29 -11.45 11.76 7.06
CA GLY A 29 -11.39 12.70 5.94
C GLY A 29 -10.85 14.10 6.29
N ARG A 30 -10.32 14.30 7.51
CA ARG A 30 -9.70 15.58 7.92
C ARG A 30 -8.30 15.41 8.50
N HIS A 31 -7.50 16.46 8.41
CA HIS A 31 -6.13 16.47 8.93
C HIS A 31 -5.66 17.88 9.37
N GLY A 32 -4.49 17.90 10.01
CA GLY A 32 -3.79 19.11 10.46
C GLY A 32 -4.27 19.64 11.81
N TYR A 33 -3.73 20.78 12.22
CA TYR A 33 -4.04 21.39 13.51
C TYR A 33 -5.53 21.70 13.61
N GLY A 34 -6.22 21.14 14.61
CA GLY A 34 -7.66 21.31 14.79
C GLY A 34 -8.52 20.73 13.66
N CYS A 35 -7.99 19.82 12.84
CA CYS A 35 -8.73 19.12 11.77
C CYS A 35 -9.35 20.06 10.73
N LEU A 36 -8.67 21.18 10.46
CA LEU A 36 -9.15 22.25 9.58
C LEU A 36 -9.09 21.89 8.10
N TYR A 37 -8.23 20.95 7.70
CA TYR A 37 -8.01 20.59 6.29
C TYR A 37 -8.73 19.29 5.93
N HIS A 38 -9.21 19.19 4.68
CA HIS A 38 -9.79 17.97 4.14
C HIS A 38 -8.72 17.12 3.47
N CYS A 39 -8.90 15.80 3.54
CA CYS A 39 -8.02 14.87 2.86
C CYS A 39 -8.41 14.69 1.39
N GLU A 40 -7.41 14.74 0.52
CA GLU A 40 -7.56 14.57 -0.93
C GLU A 40 -7.20 13.14 -1.36
N CYS A 41 -7.81 12.15 -0.68
CA CYS A 41 -7.50 10.73 -0.85
C CYS A 41 -8.76 9.95 -1.28
N PRO A 42 -9.07 9.84 -2.58
CA PRO A 42 -10.25 9.11 -3.04
C PRO A 42 -10.16 7.63 -2.65
N GLY A 43 -11.12 7.15 -1.85
CA GLY A 43 -11.24 5.73 -1.48
C GLY A 43 -10.19 5.21 -0.49
N THR A 44 -9.40 6.07 0.16
CA THR A 44 -8.40 5.70 1.17
C THR A 44 -8.39 6.66 2.36
N ILE A 45 -7.71 6.27 3.43
CA ILE A 45 -7.53 7.13 4.62
C ILE A 45 -6.26 7.98 4.48
N CYS A 46 -6.23 9.09 5.19
CA CYS A 46 -5.09 10.00 5.28
C CYS A 46 -4.54 10.03 6.70
N ASP A 47 -3.25 10.35 6.81
CA ASP A 47 -2.61 10.65 8.08
C ASP A 47 -3.17 11.95 8.66
N HIS A 48 -3.72 11.90 9.87
CA HIS A 48 -4.41 13.05 10.49
C HIS A 48 -3.48 14.22 10.84
N VAL A 49 -2.16 14.01 10.89
CA VAL A 49 -1.19 15.06 11.20
C VAL A 49 -0.71 15.74 9.92
N THR A 50 -0.32 14.93 8.94
CA THR A 50 0.37 15.38 7.73
C THR A 50 -0.55 15.53 6.52
N GLY A 51 -1.73 14.90 6.53
CA GLY A 51 -2.66 14.85 5.39
C GLY A 51 -2.24 13.89 4.28
N LYS A 52 -1.11 13.18 4.42
CA LYS A 52 -0.63 12.26 3.39
C LYS A 52 -1.56 11.05 3.28
N CYS A 53 -1.89 10.65 2.06
CA CYS A 53 -2.70 9.47 1.82
C CYS A 53 -1.93 8.20 2.20
N ILE A 54 -2.67 7.28 2.83
CA ILE A 54 -2.19 5.95 3.18
C ILE A 54 -2.79 4.99 2.15
N CYS A 55 -1.97 4.64 1.15
CA CYS A 55 -2.40 3.80 0.05
C CYS A 55 -2.54 2.33 0.46
N ASN A 56 -3.58 1.68 -0.06
CA ASN A 56 -3.74 0.24 0.04
C ASN A 56 -2.63 -0.48 -0.74
N SER A 57 -2.39 -1.75 -0.42
CA SER A 57 -1.46 -2.58 -1.18
C SER A 57 -1.88 -2.64 -2.65
N GLY A 58 -0.97 -2.30 -3.56
CA GLY A 58 -1.27 -2.25 -5.00
C GLY A 58 -1.42 -0.87 -5.59
N THR A 59 -1.52 0.17 -4.76
CA THR A 59 -1.60 1.56 -5.23
C THR A 59 -0.48 2.43 -4.66
N THR A 60 -0.18 3.49 -5.40
CA THR A 60 0.87 4.48 -5.13
C THR A 60 0.48 5.83 -5.74
N GLY A 61 1.32 6.84 -5.55
CA GLY A 61 1.00 8.23 -5.88
C GLY A 61 0.67 9.06 -4.66
N ILE A 62 0.41 10.35 -4.87
CA ILE A 62 0.14 11.30 -3.78
C ILE A 62 -1.27 11.06 -3.23
N ALA A 63 -2.22 10.75 -4.11
CA ALA A 63 -3.63 10.47 -3.83
C ALA A 63 -3.99 8.99 -4.03
N CYS A 64 -3.00 8.11 -4.09
CA CYS A 64 -3.16 6.67 -4.36
C CYS A 64 -3.83 6.38 -5.71
N GLU A 65 -3.63 7.26 -6.68
CA GLU A 65 -4.28 7.26 -7.99
C GLU A 65 -3.61 6.32 -9.01
N LYS A 66 -2.42 5.81 -8.70
CA LYS A 66 -1.63 4.97 -9.61
C LYS A 66 -1.59 3.54 -9.11
N GLY A 67 -1.91 2.58 -9.97
CA GLY A 67 -1.64 1.16 -9.71
C GLY A 67 -0.14 0.86 -9.74
N CYS A 68 0.27 -0.23 -9.10
CA CYS A 68 1.64 -0.72 -9.20
C CYS A 68 1.99 -1.12 -10.63
N LYS A 69 3.27 -0.89 -10.99
CA LYS A 69 3.84 -1.48 -12.21
C LYS A 69 3.83 -3.01 -12.08
N ILE A 70 3.72 -3.72 -13.19
CA ILE A 70 3.69 -5.20 -13.22
C ILE A 70 4.90 -5.87 -12.53
N THR A 71 6.01 -5.14 -12.38
CA THR A 71 7.23 -5.60 -11.73
C THR A 71 7.26 -5.36 -10.22
N HIS A 72 6.23 -4.73 -9.63
CA HIS A 72 6.21 -4.34 -8.23
C HIS A 72 4.84 -4.61 -7.57
N TYR A 73 4.85 -4.78 -6.26
CA TYR A 73 3.66 -5.04 -5.46
C TYR A 73 3.74 -4.49 -4.04
N GLY A 74 2.63 -4.58 -3.32
CA GLY A 74 2.53 -4.23 -1.90
C GLY A 74 2.24 -2.75 -1.66
N VAL A 75 2.37 -2.31 -0.41
CA VAL A 75 2.11 -0.92 -0.01
C VAL A 75 3.09 0.01 -0.71
N LYS A 76 2.56 1.02 -1.40
CA LYS A 76 3.33 1.97 -2.23
C LYS A 76 4.19 1.29 -3.32
N CYS A 77 3.89 0.04 -3.67
CA CYS A 77 4.66 -0.75 -4.63
C CYS A 77 6.13 -0.93 -4.24
N SER A 78 6.40 -1.08 -2.95
CA SER A 78 7.76 -1.10 -2.40
C SER A 78 8.48 -2.43 -2.62
N ASN A 79 7.76 -3.50 -2.96
CA ASN A 79 8.33 -4.82 -3.19
C ASN A 79 8.45 -5.10 -4.68
N LYS A 80 9.54 -5.77 -5.08
CA LYS A 80 9.76 -6.21 -6.46
C LYS A 80 9.19 -7.61 -6.66
N CYS A 81 8.49 -7.83 -7.75
CA CYS A 81 8.01 -9.15 -8.14
C CYS A 81 9.16 -10.07 -8.53
N GLU A 82 9.13 -11.30 -8.03
CA GLU A 82 10.15 -12.32 -8.27
C GLU A 82 9.71 -13.39 -9.29
N CYS A 83 8.55 -13.18 -9.91
CA CYS A 83 8.04 -14.05 -10.97
C CYS A 83 8.97 -14.00 -12.19
N LEU A 84 9.18 -15.15 -12.81
CA LEU A 84 9.81 -15.24 -14.13
C LEU A 84 8.89 -14.66 -15.21
N PRO A 85 9.42 -14.32 -16.40
CA PRO A 85 8.64 -13.69 -17.48
C PRO A 85 7.47 -14.53 -18.01
N ASN A 86 7.37 -15.79 -17.61
CA ASN A 86 6.31 -16.72 -17.99
C ASN A 86 5.07 -16.60 -17.07
N GLY A 87 4.77 -15.37 -16.64
CA GLY A 87 3.67 -15.08 -15.75
C GLY A 87 3.62 -13.63 -15.27
N GLY A 88 2.49 -13.30 -14.64
CA GLY A 88 2.23 -12.00 -14.02
C GLY A 88 2.24 -12.08 -12.50
N CYS A 89 2.54 -10.96 -11.85
CA CYS A 89 2.55 -10.84 -10.40
C CYS A 89 1.33 -10.06 -9.91
N HIS A 90 0.66 -10.54 -8.87
CA HIS A 90 -0.47 -9.83 -8.28
C HIS A 90 0.01 -8.58 -7.52
N PHE A 91 -0.55 -7.42 -7.86
CA PHE A 91 -0.05 -6.11 -7.39
C PHE A 91 -0.16 -5.88 -5.88
N SER A 92 -1.03 -6.59 -5.15
CA SER A 92 -1.19 -6.39 -3.71
C SER A 92 -0.41 -7.41 -2.88
N SER A 93 -0.35 -8.67 -3.34
CA SER A 93 0.22 -9.80 -2.59
C SER A 93 1.59 -10.26 -3.11
N GLY A 94 1.93 -9.97 -4.36
CA GLY A 94 3.15 -10.45 -5.00
C GLY A 94 3.08 -11.88 -5.53
N THR A 95 1.91 -12.54 -5.44
CA THR A 95 1.73 -13.93 -5.87
C THR A 95 1.81 -14.03 -7.39
N CYS A 96 2.56 -15.00 -7.89
CA CYS A 96 2.72 -15.24 -9.32
C CYS A 96 1.54 -16.03 -9.88
N LYS A 97 0.96 -15.53 -10.98
CA LYS A 97 0.05 -16.24 -11.85
C LYS A 97 0.83 -16.63 -13.09
N CYS A 98 1.06 -17.93 -13.27
CA CYS A 98 1.83 -18.46 -14.39
C CYS A 98 0.98 -18.60 -15.66
N ASP A 99 1.64 -18.53 -16.80
CA ASP A 99 1.05 -18.84 -18.10
C ASP A 99 0.81 -20.36 -18.25
N GLU A 100 0.05 -20.77 -19.27
CA GLU A 100 -0.50 -22.14 -19.40
C GLU A 100 0.55 -23.27 -19.33
N GLN A 101 1.80 -22.99 -19.69
CA GLN A 101 2.89 -23.97 -19.73
C GLN A 101 3.86 -23.89 -18.55
N HIS A 102 3.57 -23.10 -17.50
CA HIS A 102 4.48 -22.90 -16.38
C HIS A 102 3.82 -23.06 -15.01
N PHE A 103 4.60 -23.51 -14.02
CA PHE A 103 4.13 -23.70 -12.66
C PHE A 103 5.21 -23.46 -11.59
N GLY A 104 4.79 -23.49 -10.33
CA GLY A 104 5.61 -23.20 -9.16
C GLY A 104 5.49 -21.74 -8.70
N ALA A 105 5.99 -21.44 -7.49
CA ALA A 105 5.81 -20.13 -6.84
C ALA A 105 6.36 -18.94 -7.65
N LYS A 106 7.33 -19.17 -8.54
CA LYS A 106 7.96 -18.16 -9.41
C LYS A 106 7.81 -18.46 -10.91
N CYS A 107 6.98 -19.45 -11.29
CA CYS A 107 6.83 -19.91 -12.68
C CYS A 107 8.12 -20.46 -13.30
N SER A 108 8.91 -21.19 -12.50
CA SER A 108 10.23 -21.72 -12.90
C SER A 108 10.19 -23.09 -13.56
N HIS A 109 9.07 -23.80 -13.49
CA HIS A 109 8.93 -25.14 -14.05
C HIS A 109 8.03 -25.10 -15.27
N ASN A 110 8.38 -25.86 -16.30
CA ASN A 110 7.63 -25.93 -17.56
C ASN A 110 6.88 -27.28 -17.62
N VAL A 111 5.62 -27.23 -18.05
CA VAL A 111 4.70 -28.38 -18.15
C VAL A 111 5.06 -29.31 -19.32
N ASP A 112 5.69 -28.80 -20.37
CA ASP A 112 6.05 -29.54 -21.60
C ASP A 112 7.25 -30.48 -21.41
N LYS A 113 7.99 -30.37 -20.29
CA LYS A 113 9.04 -31.34 -19.92
C LYS A 113 8.48 -32.62 -19.28
N ILE A 114 7.16 -32.80 -19.34
CA ILE A 114 6.42 -33.90 -18.71
C ILE A 114 5.72 -34.73 -19.81
N GLU A 115 6.40 -35.04 -20.92
CA GLU A 115 5.81 -35.92 -21.96
C GLU A 115 5.58 -37.37 -21.52
N ASN A 116 5.91 -37.78 -20.28
CA ASN A 116 5.75 -39.18 -19.84
C ASN A 116 5.38 -39.38 -18.34
N ALA A 117 4.67 -38.46 -17.69
CA ALA A 117 4.13 -38.75 -16.34
C ALA A 117 2.65 -39.14 -16.41
N HIS A 118 2.38 -40.43 -16.24
CA HIS A 118 1.05 -40.98 -16.03
C HIS A 118 0.49 -40.51 -14.66
N PHE A 119 -0.34 -39.45 -14.71
CA PHE A 119 -1.38 -39.01 -13.74
C PHE A 119 -0.97 -38.22 -12.46
N PRO A 120 -1.82 -37.30 -11.91
CA PRO A 120 -3.00 -36.62 -12.45
C PRO A 120 -2.77 -35.13 -12.75
N VAL A 121 -3.63 -34.64 -13.62
CA VAL A 121 -3.84 -33.24 -13.99
C VAL A 121 -4.21 -32.41 -12.77
N TYR A 122 -3.43 -31.38 -12.43
CA TYR A 122 -3.92 -30.27 -11.61
C TYR A 122 -4.83 -29.40 -12.48
N VAL A 123 -6.03 -29.92 -12.77
CA VAL A 123 -7.13 -29.10 -13.26
C VAL A 123 -7.56 -28.24 -12.07
N PHE A 124 -7.35 -26.93 -12.13
CA PHE A 124 -8.16 -26.03 -11.33
C PHE A 124 -9.61 -26.20 -11.79
N LYS A 125 -10.38 -27.02 -11.07
CA LYS A 125 -11.84 -27.01 -11.21
C LYS A 125 -12.32 -25.58 -10.95
N PRO A 126 -13.07 -24.93 -11.85
CA PRO A 126 -13.88 -23.80 -11.45
C PRO A 126 -14.93 -24.32 -10.46
N ALA A 127 -15.09 -23.60 -9.34
CA ALA A 127 -16.19 -23.86 -8.42
C ALA A 127 -17.47 -23.32 -9.06
N LEU A 128 -18.29 -24.21 -9.65
CA LEU A 128 -19.75 -24.13 -9.79
C LEU A 128 -20.28 -25.41 -10.45
#